data_AF-A0A4Y3M728-F1
#
_entry.id   AF-A0A4Y3M728-F1
#
_cell.length_a   1.000
_cell.length_b   1.000
_cell.length_c   1.000
_cell.angle_alpha   90.00
_cell.angle_beta   90.00
_cell.angle_gamma   90.00
#
_symmetry.space_group_name_H-M   'P 1'
#
loop_
_entity.id
_entity.type
_entity.pdbx_description
1 polymer ?
#
loop_
_entity_poly.entity_id
_entity_poly.type
_entity_poly.pdbx_seq_one_letter_code
_entity_poly.pdbx_strand_id
1 'polypeptide(L)' 'MTAYQELREVGQPDMQAFAACTTLYRIHHPESSVKEARRLVAEWIDHHVVRQARGQTPGCDC' A
#
# COMPACT_ATOMS: atom_id res chain seq x y z
N MET A 1 5.15 2.30 10.87
CA MET A 1 4.63 0.92 10.84
C MET A 1 3.34 0.98 10.04
N THR A 2 3.18 0.14 9.02
CA THR A 2 2.19 0.37 7.96
C THR A 2 1.17 -0.75 7.91
N ALA A 3 -0.09 -0.41 7.61
CA ALA A 3 -1.23 -1.34 7.62
C ALA A 3 -0.99 -2.66 6.85
N TYR A 4 -0.19 -2.65 5.79
CA TYR A 4 0.18 -3.86 5.04
C TYR A 4 0.99 -4.87 5.86
N GLN A 5 1.92 -4.40 6.69
CA GLN A 5 2.76 -5.26 7.53
C GLN A 5 1.94 -5.88 8.65
N GLU A 6 1.06 -5.10 9.27
CA GLU A 6 0.13 -5.59 10.29
C GLU A 6 -0.76 -6.69 9.69
N LEU A 7 -1.34 -6.49 8.51
CA LEU A 7 -2.18 -7.50 7.85
C LEU A 7 -1.41 -8.79 7.54
N ARG A 8 -0.16 -8.69 7.08
CA ARG A 8 0.69 -9.87 6.87
C ARG A 8 1.03 -10.59 8.17
N GLU A 9 1.26 -9.87 9.26
CA GLU A 9 1.53 -10.46 10.58
C GLU A 9 0.32 -11.23 11.14
N VAL A 10 -0.91 -10.83 10.80
CA VAL A 10 -2.14 -11.60 11.13
C VAL A 10 -2.38 -12.78 10.16
N GLY A 11 -1.47 -13.03 9.21
CA GLY A 11 -1.57 -14.15 8.26
C GLY A 11 -2.57 -13.92 7.13
N GLN A 12 -2.94 -12.66 6.83
CA GLN A 12 -3.77 -12.37 5.67
C GLN A 12 -3.02 -12.67 4.36
N PRO A 13 -3.67 -13.28 3.36
CA PRO A 13 -3.07 -13.47 2.04
C PRO A 13 -2.66 -12.12 1.42
N ASP A 14 -1.49 -12.06 0.78
CA ASP A 14 -0.94 -10.83 0.19
C ASP A 14 -1.91 -10.09 -0.73
N MET A 15 -2.75 -10.82 -1.47
CA MET A 15 -3.82 -10.27 -2.31
C MET A 15 -4.92 -9.53 -1.51
N GLN A 16 -5.33 -10.05 -0.35
CA GLN A 16 -6.30 -9.38 0.52
C GLN A 16 -5.69 -8.16 1.19
N ALA A 17 -4.44 -8.26 1.67
CA ALA A 17 -3.72 -7.12 2.23
C ALA A 17 -3.55 -6.00 1.20
N PHE A 18 -3.24 -6.34 -0.06
CA PHE A 18 -3.16 -5.40 -1.17
C PHE A 18 -4.50 -4.71 -1.47
N ALA A 19 -5.59 -5.48 -1.51
CA ALA A 19 -6.93 -4.95 -1.75
C ALA A 19 -7.38 -4.01 -0.61
N ALA A 20 -7.08 -4.35 0.64
CA ALA A 20 -7.35 -3.51 1.80
C ALA A 20 -6.57 -2.19 1.72
N CYS A 21 -5.26 -2.23 1.41
CA CYS A 21 -4.44 -1.02 1.24
C CYS A 21 -4.95 -0.14 0.10
N THR A 22 -5.35 -0.74 -1.02
CA THR A 22 -5.97 -0.01 -2.15
C THR A 22 -7.27 0.67 -1.73
N THR A 23 -8.08 0.00 -0.91
CA THR A 23 -9.35 0.54 -0.42
C THR A 23 -9.13 1.69 0.54
N LEU A 24 -8.21 1.53 1.50
CA LEU A 24 -7.81 2.60 2.42
C LEU A 24 -7.29 3.83 1.67
N TYR A 25 -6.41 3.63 0.69
CA TYR A 25 -5.88 4.73 -0.13
C TYR A 25 -7.00 5.54 -0.80
N ARG A 26 -8.03 4.86 -1.33
CA ARG A 26 -9.18 5.52 -1.98
C ARG A 26 -10.16 6.19 -1.00
N ILE A 27 -10.17 5.79 0.27
CA ILE A 27 -10.95 6.50 1.30
C ILE A 27 -10.33 7.87 1.56
N HIS A 28 -8.99 7.95 1.57
CA HIS A 28 -8.26 9.20 1.74
C HIS A 28 -8.21 10.03 0.45
N HIS A 29 -8.13 9.36 -0.71
CA HIS A 29 -8.04 9.97 -2.03
C HIS A 29 -9.16 9.47 -2.95
N PRO A 30 -10.42 9.87 -2.71
CA PRO A 30 -11.55 9.47 -3.55
C PRO A 30 -11.40 9.92 -5.01
N GLU A 31 -10.61 10.97 -5.26
CA GLU A 31 -10.24 11.48 -6.58
C GLU A 31 -9.34 10.53 -7.38
N SER A 32 -8.62 9.62 -6.71
CA SER A 32 -7.72 8.69 -7.38
C SER A 32 -8.49 7.55 -8.04
N SER A 33 -8.15 7.26 -9.30
CA SER A 33 -8.72 6.11 -10.00
C SER A 33 -8.29 4.78 -9.34
N VAL A 34 -9.09 3.73 -9.49
CA VAL A 34 -8.75 2.39 -8.96
C VAL A 34 -7.42 1.88 -9.53
N LYS A 35 -7.10 2.25 -10.78
CA LYS A 35 -5.86 1.85 -11.45
C LYS A 35 -4.65 2.56 -10.85
N GLU A 36 -4.75 3.85 -10.58
CA GLU A 36 -3.70 4.63 -9.93
C GLU A 36 -3.48 4.19 -8.49
N ALA A 37 -4.56 4.01 -7.72
CA ALA A 37 -4.47 3.52 -6.35
C ALA A 37 -3.75 2.16 -6.27
N ARG A 38 -4.09 1.21 -7.15
CA ARG A 38 -3.39 -0.09 -7.21
C ARG A 38 -1.91 0.06 -7.56
N ARG A 39 -1.59 0.94 -8.51
CA ARG A 39 -0.19 1.18 -8.92
C ARG A 39 0.61 1.75 -7.74
N LEU A 40 0.10 2.77 -7.07
CA LEU A 40 0.77 3.43 -5.96
C LEU A 40 0.97 2.49 -4.77
N VAL A 41 -0.05 1.70 -4.42
CA VAL A 41 0.06 0.68 -3.37
C VAL A 41 1.10 -0.40 -3.74
N ALA A 42 1.17 -0.80 -5.01
CA ALA A 42 2.17 -1.78 -5.47
C ALA A 42 3.59 -1.22 -5.39
N GLU A 43 3.80 0.02 -5.84
CA GLU A 43 5.09 0.71 -5.73
C GLU A 43 5.51 0.91 -4.27
N TRP A 44 4.54 1.24 -3.40
CA TRP A 44 4.78 1.37 -1.97
C TRP A 44 5.21 0.04 -1.33
N ILE A 45 4.55 -1.08 -1.68
CA ILE A 45 4.92 -2.42 -1.20
C ILE A 45 6.30 -2.83 -1.71
N ASP A 46 6.60 -2.62 -3.00
CA ASP A 46 7.93 -2.91 -3.55
C ASP A 46 9.01 -2.13 -2.79
N HIS A 47 8.80 -0.84 -2.56
CA HIS A 47 9.78 0.01 -1.89
C HIS A 47 9.96 -0.34 -0.41
N HIS A 48 8.88 -0.45 0.36
CA HIS A 48 8.93 -0.55 1.81
C HIS A 48 9.00 -1.99 2.32
N VAL A 49 8.48 -2.96 1.55
CA VAL A 49 8.38 -4.36 1.99
C VAL A 49 9.42 -5.22 1.31
N VAL A 50 9.59 -5.08 -0.01
CA VAL A 50 10.58 -5.87 -0.76
C VAL A 50 11.97 -5.25 -0.61
N ARG A 51 12.13 -3.97 -0.94
CA ARG A 51 13.41 -3.27 -0.84
C ARG A 51 13.74 -2.78 0.56
N GLN A 52 12.77 -2.79 1.48
CA GLN A 52 12.89 -2.29 2.86
C GLN A 52 13.48 -0.88 2.96
N ALA A 53 13.31 -0.09 1.91
CA ALA A 53 13.76 1.28 1.87
C ALA A 53 12.81 2.14 2.72
N ARG A 54 13.40 3.06 3.49
CA ARG A 54 12.69 4.01 4.37
C ARG A 54 12.57 5.39 3.73
N GLY A 55 12.70 5.47 2.42
CA GLY A 55 12.68 6.73 1.67
C GLY A 55 11.27 7.05 1.16
N GLN A 56 11.07 8.30 0.74
CA GLN A 56 9.81 8.73 0.14
C GLN A 56 9.53 7.96 -1.15
N THR A 57 8.33 7.40 -1.27
CA THR A 57 7.80 6.90 -2.54
C THR A 57 6.92 7.96 -3.19
N PRO A 58 6.92 8.08 -4.53
CA PRO A 58 5.99 8.97 -5.23
C PRO A 58 4.54 8.65 -4.83
N GLY A 59 3.82 9.62 -4.26
CA GLY A 59 2.42 9.45 -3.83
C GLY A 59 2.20 9.04 -2.38
N CYS A 60 3.25 9.03 -1.53
CA CYS A 60 3.12 8.93 -0.08
C CYS A 60 4.20 9.78 0.61
N ASP A 61 3.78 10.80 1.38
CA ASP A 61 4.68 11.67 2.16
C ASP A 61 5.08 11.01 3.50
N CYS A 62 5.53 9.75 3.46
CA CYS A 62 5.93 8.99 4.65
C CYS A 62 7.37 9.23 5.08
#